data_AF-A0A2V5Y8E7-F1
#
_entry.id   AF-A0A2V5Y8E7-F1
#
_cell.length_a   1.000
_cell.length_b   1.000
_cell.length_c   1.000
_cell.angle_alpha   90.00
_cell.angle_beta   90.00
_cell.angle_gamma   90.00
#
_symmetry.space_group_name_H-M   'P 1'
#
loop_
_entity.id
_entity.type
_entity.pdbx_description
1 polymer ?
#
loop_
_entity_poly.entity_id
_entity_poly.type
_entity_poly.pdbx_seq_one_letter_code
_entity_poly.pdbx_strand_id
1 'polypeptide(L)' 'MSEDLLALFRKTGALLDGHFILRSGLHSGQYFQCALLLQDTAIAAKICGWLADKLRKFDCDTVISP' A
#
# COMPACT_ATOMS: atom_id res chain seq x y z
N MET A 1 -10.95 -5.56 8.01
CA MET A 1 -10.57 -4.58 6.96
C MET A 1 -9.12 -4.12 7.07
N SER A 2 -8.70 -3.44 8.14
CA SER A 2 -7.29 -3.02 8.31
C SER A 2 -6.34 -4.22 8.50
N GLU A 3 -6.74 -5.23 9.27
CA GLU A 3 -5.94 -6.46 9.43
C GLU A 3 -5.78 -7.23 8.12
N ASP A 4 -6.85 -7.36 7.31
CA ASP A 4 -6.79 -8.04 6.01
C ASP A 4 -5.82 -7.36 5.04
N LEU A 5 -5.72 -6.03 5.10
CA LEU A 5 -4.81 -5.27 4.26
C LEU A 5 -3.36 -5.50 4.68
N LEU A 6 -3.06 -5.39 5.97
CA LEU A 6 -1.71 -5.64 6.49
C LEU A 6 -1.27 -7.09 6.23
N ALA A 7 -2.19 -8.06 6.33
CA ALA A 7 -1.92 -9.45 5.97
C ALA A 7 -1.53 -9.61 4.50
N LEU A 8 -2.17 -8.88 3.57
CA LEU A 8 -1.79 -8.88 2.15
C LEU A 8 -0.39 -8.29 1.92
N PHE A 9 -0.06 -7.18 2.58
CA PHE A 9 1.30 -6.61 2.51
C PHE A 9 2.36 -7.55 3.08
N ARG A 10 2.07 -8.26 4.18
CA ARG A 10 2.96 -9.29 4.71
C ARG A 10 3.11 -10.47 3.76
N LYS A 11 2.00 -10.93 3.17
CA LYS A 11 1.98 -12.05 2.21
C LYS A 11 2.84 -11.77 0.98
N THR A 12 2.84 -10.53 0.48
CA THR A 12 3.65 -10.13 -0.68
C THR A 12 5.09 -9.75 -0.32
N GLY A 13 5.46 -9.77 0.97
CA GLY A 13 6.75 -9.26 1.45
C GLY A 13 6.88 -7.74 1.36
N ALA A 14 5.79 -7.03 1.05
CA ALA A 14 5.79 -5.59 0.91
C ALA A 14 5.77 -4.84 2.25
N LEU A 15 5.46 -5.50 3.38
CA LEU A 15 5.68 -4.96 4.72
C LEU A 15 6.92 -5.62 5.33
N LEU A 16 7.95 -4.82 5.55
CA LEU A 16 9.19 -5.24 6.18
C LEU A 16 9.22 -4.79 7.64
N ASP A 17 9.71 -5.66 8.53
CA ASP A 17 9.99 -5.35 9.93
C ASP A 17 11.52 -5.26 10.13
N GLY A 18 11.98 -4.25 10.88
CA GLY A 18 13.42 -3.96 11.04
C GLY A 18 13.66 -2.59 11.69
N HIS A 19 14.78 -1.95 11.39
CA HIS A 19 15.05 -0.56 11.79
C HIS A 19 15.37 0.27 10.56
N PHE A 20 14.43 1.14 10.17
CA PHE A 20 14.51 1.94 8.96
C PHE A 20 14.59 3.42 9.30
N ILE A 21 15.40 4.17 8.56
CA ILE A 21 15.36 5.64 8.55
C ILE A 21 14.57 6.06 7.30
N LEU A 22 13.45 6.76 7.51
CA LEU A 22 12.56 7.21 6.45
C LEU A 22 13.12 8.45 5.76
N ARG A 23 12.57 8.80 4.59
CA ARG A 23 12.97 10.02 3.84
C ARG A 23 12.77 11.32 4.63
N SER A 24 11.94 11.31 5.67
CA SER A 24 11.77 12.41 6.61
C SER A 24 12.89 12.52 7.66
N GLY A 25 13.79 11.53 7.75
CA GLY A 25 14.80 11.39 8.80
C GLY A 25 14.29 10.68 10.06
N LEU A 26 13.00 10.33 10.14
CA LEU A 26 12.43 9.60 11.28
C LEU A 26 12.77 8.11 11.22
N HIS A 27 12.88 7.49 12.40
CA HIS A 27 13.08 6.06 12.53
C HIS A 27 11.74 5.33 12.58
N SER A 28 11.67 4.16 11.93
CA SER A 28 10.49 3.28 11.92
C SER A 28 10.91 1.83 12.13
N GLY A 29 10.09 1.09 12.87
CA GLY A 29 10.19 -0.37 12.98
C GLY A 29 9.74 -1.10 11.72
N GLN A 30 9.08 -0.39 10.81
CA GLN A 30 8.43 -0.95 9.63
C GLN A 30 8.67 -0.10 8.38
N TYR A 31 8.76 -0.76 7.23
CA TYR A 31 8.86 -0.10 5.93
C TYR A 31 8.01 -0.79 4.87
N PHE A 32 7.32 0.00 4.06
CA PHE A 32 6.47 -0.50 2.98
C PHE A 32 7.20 -0.45 1.63
N GLN A 33 7.47 -1.62 1.06
CA GLN A 33 7.95 -1.79 -0.32
C GLN A 33 6.78 -2.10 -1.26
N CYS A 34 5.96 -1.07 -1.57
CA CYS A 34 4.76 -1.23 -2.39
C CYS A 34 5.02 -1.86 -3.78
N ALA A 35 6.23 -1.69 -4.32
CA ALA A 35 6.63 -2.31 -5.58
C ALA A 35 6.50 -3.85 -5.55
N LEU A 36 6.78 -4.50 -4.41
CA LEU A 36 6.64 -5.95 -4.27
C LEU A 36 5.17 -6.39 -4.30
N LEU A 37 4.27 -5.60 -3.69
CA LEU A 37 2.84 -5.89 -3.73
C LEU A 37 2.27 -5.75 -5.14
N LEU A 38 2.72 -4.73 -5.87
CA LEU A 38 2.24 -4.43 -7.22
C LEU A 38 2.65 -5.48 -8.27
N GLN A 39 3.60 -6.36 -7.95
CA GLN A 39 3.95 -7.51 -8.80
C GLN A 39 2.84 -8.58 -8.82
N ASP A 40 2.01 -8.68 -7.77
CA ASP A 40 0.82 -9.54 -7.76
C ASP A 40 -0.40 -8.73 -8.23
N THR A 41 -0.77 -8.93 -9.49
CA THR A 41 -1.87 -8.17 -10.14
C THR A 41 -3.23 -8.41 -9.48
N ALA A 42 -3.49 -9.60 -8.93
CA ALA A 42 -4.75 -9.93 -8.29
C ALA A 42 -4.87 -9.22 -6.93
N ILE A 43 -3.78 -9.23 -6.14
CA ILE A 43 -3.73 -8.51 -4.86
C ILE A 43 -3.78 -7.00 -5.11
N ALA A 44 -3.03 -6.50 -6.10
CA ALA A 44 -3.03 -5.09 -6.47
C ALA A 44 -4.44 -4.61 -6.86
N ALA A 45 -5.13 -5.33 -7.76
CA ALA A 45 -6.49 -4.99 -8.16
C ALA A 45 -7.46 -4.94 -6.97
N LYS A 46 -7.37 -5.91 -6.06
CA LYS A 46 -8.20 -5.97 -4.85
C LYS A 46 -7.99 -4.74 -3.94
N ILE A 47 -6.74 -4.39 -3.66
CA ILE A 47 -6.41 -3.27 -2.78
C ILE A 47 -6.76 -1.93 -3.44
N CYS A 48 -6.45 -1.78 -4.73
CA CYS A 48 -6.82 -0.59 -5.50
C CYS A 48 -8.35 -0.44 -5.57
N GLY A 49 -9.12 -1.52 -5.67
CA GLY A 49 -10.58 -1.48 -5.59
C GLY A 49 -11.07 -0.92 -4.25
N TRP A 50 -10.50 -1.38 -3.13
CA TRP A 50 -10.83 -0.82 -1.80
C TRP A 50 -10.44 0.65 -1.65
N LEU A 51 -9.33 1.06 -2.26
CA LEU A 51 -8.94 2.48 -2.30
C LEU A 51 -9.94 3.29 -3.13
N ALA A 52 -10.30 2.82 -4.32
CA ALA A 52 -11.27 3.46 -5.19
C ALA A 52 -12.62 3.65 -4.48
N ASP A 53 -13.11 2.64 -3.75
CA ASP A 53 -14.34 2.73 -2.99
C ASP A 53 -14.31 3.85 -1.93
N LYS A 54 -13.17 4.06 -1.26
CA LYS A 54 -12.99 5.18 -0.32
C LYS A 54 -12.90 6.54 -1.02
N LEU A 55 -12.46 6.56 -2.27
CA LEU A 55 -12.29 7.76 -3.06
C LEU A 55 -13.57 8.15 -3.82
N ARG A 56 -14.59 7.29 -3.90
CA ARG A 56 -15.87 7.57 -4.61
C ARG A 56 -16.57 8.86 -4.21
N LYS A 57 -16.30 9.40 -3.02
CA LYS A 57 -16.87 10.67 -2.54
C LYS A 57 -16.25 11.90 -3.20
N PHE A 58 -15.10 11.75 -3.86
CA PHE A 58 -14.45 12.82 -4.59
C PHE A 58 -14.91 12.77 -6.04
N ASP A 59 -15.43 13.88 -6.52
CA ASP A 59 -15.73 14.06 -7.94
C ASP A 59 -14.41 14.34 -8.67
N CYS A 60 -13.97 13.39 -9.51
CA CYS A 60 -12.71 13.49 -10.23
C CYS A 60 -12.81 12.87 -11.62
N ASP A 61 -12.36 13.60 -12.63
CA ASP A 61 -12.35 13.14 -14.02
C ASP A 61 -11.09 12.33 -14.37
N THR A 62 -10.01 12.44 -13.60
CA THR A 62 -8.71 11.84 -13.94
C THR A 62 -7.88 11.52 -12.69
N VAL A 63 -7.14 10.41 -12.75
CA VAL A 63 -6.14 10.01 -11.75
C VAL A 63 -4.74 10.12 -12.36
N ILE A 64 -3.80 10.75 -11.66
CA ILE A 64 -2.39 10.89 -12.08
C ILE A 64 -1.46 10.33 -11.00
N SER A 65 -0.32 9.76 -11.41
CA SER A 65 0.76 9.31 -10.52
C SER A 65 2.08 9.95 -10.95
N PRO A 66 2.92 10.43 -10.01
CA PRO A 66 4.31 10.78 -10.27
C PRO A 66 5.15 9.59 -10.75
#